data_AF-G3XP99-F1
#
_entry.id   AF-G3XP99-F1
#
_cell.length_a   1.000
_cell.length_b   1.000
_cell.length_c   1.000
_cell.angle_alpha   90.00
_cell.angle_beta   90.00
_cell.angle_gamma   90.00
#
_symmetry.space_group_name_H-M   'P 1'
#
loop_
_entity.id
_entity.type
_entity.pdbx_description
1 polymer ?
#
loop_
_entity_poly.entity_id
_entity_poly.type
_entity_poly.pdbx_seq_one_letter_code
_entity_poly.pdbx_strand_id
1 'polypeptide(L)'
;EHQQLSPNDMIAPVSVMHSMSVNLLGSSSIFMDNSSKADPKSDIIARGIISEERARVMYDRFMGGSKNFLALFDPIRDTFDSVRSRSLFCFSVIIYLASRAVMDLRSDTHLQRVLQDEAQRLAEDSFFERPTKVETVQGMILLAAYSEKTWFSTALILRTALDSGLEKSLDALLSQEDVPRSSLSASMEDRKLVWQTRTWLISFTLELDVASGTGRKSRIDAVDTMKLRKFLEYPLSLPCDMRTISIIEIHQLRSQSRMSIENAKTVDEIVLVELPAVMTRLQTWWNTWDEIHGTRIQKLQSGAAEPNQESTGDKDVSHLWRALATTIMDQLDCFIQESAYRCQLTWAPTYPALTLAFVTTFALRIARWRPDLIDQDLLLERAQLICDFLKQPPYPDIHRTVSIFVNYGRALVASQRGHGEYCADVIKPSEQTNGQFSLGRGAYGVPVDVSTSSGMPSEQVNYPADAMTPQPEKERGAAGVPNAERTAPGRQLPARLPGPMEAPNWSMCNPIADSFGLFEEEQNDIFDFLP
;
A
#
# COMPACT_ATOMS: atom_id res chain seq x y z
N GLU A 1 -24.05 19.18 -19.64
CA GLU A 1 -23.46 20.44 -19.18
C GLU A 1 -22.21 20.10 -18.38
N HIS A 2 -21.04 20.47 -18.91
CA HIS A 2 -19.74 20.22 -18.29
C HIS A 2 -19.50 21.23 -17.17
N GLN A 3 -19.40 20.77 -15.92
CA GLN A 3 -18.79 21.57 -14.85
C GLN A 3 -17.29 21.32 -14.85
N GLN A 4 -16.55 22.31 -15.34
CA GLN A 4 -15.10 22.39 -15.26
C GLN A 4 -14.68 22.48 -13.78
N LEU A 5 -13.94 21.48 -13.31
CA LEU A 5 -13.22 21.52 -12.04
C LEU A 5 -11.99 22.43 -12.20
N SER A 6 -11.83 23.37 -11.28
CA SER A 6 -10.77 24.40 -11.30
C SER A 6 -9.41 23.80 -10.85
N PRO A 7 -8.26 24.22 -11.41
CA PRO A 7 -6.94 23.61 -11.17
C PRO A 7 -6.27 23.92 -9.81
N ASN A 8 -7.02 24.28 -8.77
CA ASN A 8 -6.44 24.84 -7.53
C ASN A 8 -6.28 23.85 -6.36
N ASP A 9 -6.56 22.56 -6.54
CA ASP A 9 -6.37 21.55 -5.48
C ASP A 9 -4.97 20.89 -5.50
N MET A 10 -4.02 21.46 -6.25
CA MET A 10 -2.61 21.07 -6.23
C MET A 10 -1.72 22.25 -5.84
N ILE A 11 -1.71 22.61 -4.56
CA ILE A 11 -0.71 23.53 -4.02
C ILE A 11 -0.19 22.98 -2.68
N ALA A 12 1.04 22.46 -2.70
CA ALA A 12 1.89 22.52 -1.52
C ALA A 12 2.12 24.00 -1.17
N PRO A 13 2.14 24.40 0.12
CA PRO A 13 2.28 25.81 0.47
C PRO A 13 3.52 26.44 -0.18
N VAL A 14 3.30 27.48 -0.98
CA VAL A 14 4.28 28.18 -1.83
C VAL A 14 5.36 28.92 -1.00
N SER A 15 5.42 28.77 0.33
CA SER A 15 6.42 29.44 1.18
C SER A 15 7.75 28.69 1.35
N VAL A 16 7.93 27.51 0.72
CA VAL A 16 9.09 26.63 0.98
C VAL A 16 10.35 26.97 0.16
N MET A 17 10.30 27.89 -0.82
CA MET A 17 11.42 28.09 -1.75
C MET A 17 12.41 29.22 -1.44
N HIS A 18 12.21 30.04 -0.41
CA HIS A 18 13.16 31.13 -0.11
C HIS A 18 13.52 31.23 1.38
N SER A 19 14.27 30.27 1.89
CA SER A 19 15.19 30.48 3.03
C SER A 19 16.08 29.25 3.24
N MET A 20 17.00 28.99 2.31
CA MET A 20 18.13 28.10 2.57
C MET A 20 19.35 28.96 2.85
N SER A 21 19.63 29.18 4.14
CA SER A 21 20.92 29.68 4.62
C SER A 21 21.40 28.70 5.69
N VAL A 22 22.41 27.93 5.33
CA VAL A 22 22.98 26.81 6.07
C VAL A 22 23.93 27.35 7.14
N ASN A 23 23.64 27.09 8.41
CA ASN A 23 24.64 27.11 9.47
C ASN A 23 24.72 25.71 10.08
N LEU A 24 25.58 24.88 9.47
CA LEU A 24 26.07 23.63 10.05
C LEU A 24 27.19 24.00 11.01
N LEU A 25 26.94 23.95 12.31
CA LEU A 25 27.90 23.70 13.40
C LEU A 25 27.14 23.82 14.73
N GLY A 26 26.94 22.70 15.42
CA GLY A 26 26.29 22.70 16.73
C GLY A 26 26.26 21.31 17.37
N SER A 27 26.97 21.18 18.48
CA SER A 27 27.34 19.96 19.19
C SER A 27 26.19 19.07 19.68
N SER A 28 26.49 17.79 19.73
CA SER A 28 25.77 16.68 20.36
C SER A 28 25.26 16.97 21.78
N SER A 29 23.96 17.25 21.90
CA SER A 29 23.14 16.95 23.07
C SER A 29 21.68 16.83 22.63
N ILE A 30 21.23 15.60 22.35
CA ILE A 30 19.87 15.38 21.79
C ILE A 30 18.87 14.89 22.84
N PHE A 31 19.26 14.53 24.07
CA PHE A 31 18.28 14.21 25.11
C PHE A 31 18.78 14.57 26.51
N MET A 32 17.88 15.19 27.27
CA MET A 32 18.05 15.87 28.56
C MET A 32 18.63 17.28 28.50
N ASP A 33 17.92 18.20 27.83
CA ASP A 33 17.82 19.55 28.38
C ASP A 33 16.42 20.10 28.14
N ASN A 34 15.74 20.39 29.26
CA ASN A 34 14.43 21.00 29.47
C ASN A 34 13.25 20.54 28.59
N SER A 35 12.14 20.18 29.25
CA SER A 35 10.83 20.19 28.61
C SER A 35 10.69 21.50 27.81
N SER A 36 10.70 21.44 26.48
CA SER A 36 9.78 22.31 25.78
C SER A 36 8.45 21.91 26.39
N LYS A 37 7.88 22.77 27.24
CA LYS A 37 6.54 22.51 27.78
C LYS A 37 5.69 22.33 26.52
N ALA A 38 5.36 21.08 26.22
CA ALA A 38 4.62 20.76 25.03
C ALA A 38 3.37 21.64 25.11
N ASP A 39 3.16 22.48 24.09
CA ASP A 39 2.06 23.44 24.14
C ASP A 39 0.80 22.63 24.45
N PRO A 40 0.09 22.90 25.57
CA PRO A 40 -1.14 22.16 25.88
C PRO A 40 -2.16 22.27 24.73
N LYS A 41 -2.03 23.25 23.83
CA LYS A 41 -2.81 23.35 22.59
C LYS A 41 -2.43 22.36 21.49
N SER A 42 -1.31 21.66 21.63
CA SER A 42 -0.87 20.59 20.73
C SER A 42 -1.21 19.20 21.23
N ASP A 43 -1.62 19.06 22.50
CA ASP A 43 -2.00 17.78 23.08
C ASP A 43 -3.52 17.54 22.91
N ILE A 44 -3.86 16.53 22.10
CA ILE A 44 -5.23 16.13 21.78
C ILE A 44 -6.06 15.74 23.02
N ILE A 45 -5.43 15.28 24.10
CA ILE A 45 -6.10 14.96 25.37
C ILE A 45 -6.31 16.23 26.19
N ALA A 46 -5.29 17.09 26.30
CA ALA A 46 -5.41 18.36 27.03
C ALA A 46 -6.47 19.28 26.41
N ARG A 47 -6.69 19.16 25.10
CA ARG A 47 -7.74 19.86 24.35
C ARG A 47 -9.12 19.23 24.44
N GLY A 48 -9.25 18.06 25.08
CA GLY A 48 -10.53 17.36 25.19
C GLY A 48 -11.07 16.79 23.88
N ILE A 49 -10.23 16.66 22.83
CA ILE A 49 -10.62 15.97 21.58
C ILE A 49 -10.94 14.50 21.88
N ILE A 50 -10.16 13.92 22.79
CA ILE A 50 -10.36 12.57 23.29
C ILE A 50 -10.05 12.50 24.79
N SER A 51 -10.86 11.77 25.55
CA SER A 51 -10.57 11.48 26.97
C SER A 51 -9.32 10.61 27.11
N GLU A 52 -8.55 10.81 28.16
CA GLU A 52 -7.35 10.01 28.42
C GLU A 52 -7.62 8.50 28.50
N GLU A 53 -8.73 8.09 29.13
CA GLU A 53 -9.14 6.68 29.24
C GLU A 53 -9.31 6.04 27.84
N ARG A 54 -10.11 6.67 26.98
CA ARG A 54 -10.33 6.22 25.59
C ARG A 54 -9.02 6.22 24.79
N ALA A 55 -8.15 7.21 24.99
CA ALA A 55 -6.85 7.26 24.32
C ALA A 55 -5.90 6.13 24.75
N ARG A 56 -5.86 5.78 26.05
CA ARG A 56 -5.05 4.65 26.55
C ARG A 56 -5.50 3.33 25.92
N VAL A 57 -6.81 3.08 25.88
CA VAL A 57 -7.36 1.88 25.22
C VAL A 57 -7.00 1.85 23.73
N MET A 58 -7.15 2.97 23.02
CA MET A 58 -6.78 3.06 21.60
C MET A 58 -5.28 2.76 21.39
N TYR A 59 -4.41 3.36 22.21
CA TYR A 59 -2.96 3.17 22.14
C TYR A 59 -2.57 1.71 22.34
N ASP A 60 -3.05 1.08 23.41
CA ASP A 60 -2.72 -0.31 23.73
C ASP A 60 -3.18 -1.27 22.62
N ARG A 61 -4.37 -1.04 22.05
CA ARG A 61 -4.89 -1.82 20.92
C ARG A 61 -4.00 -1.66 19.68
N PHE A 62 -3.57 -0.43 19.37
CA PHE A 62 -2.66 -0.19 18.25
C PHE A 62 -1.30 -0.84 18.44
N MET A 63 -0.67 -0.67 19.61
CA MET A 63 0.62 -1.29 19.89
C MET A 63 0.54 -2.82 19.88
N GLY A 64 -0.56 -3.38 20.37
CA GLY A 64 -0.82 -4.82 20.34
C GLY A 64 -1.01 -5.38 18.93
N GLY A 65 -1.75 -4.67 18.07
CA GLY A 65 -2.11 -5.14 16.73
C GLY A 65 -1.08 -4.84 15.64
N SER A 66 -0.43 -3.67 15.68
CA SER A 66 0.46 -3.21 14.59
C SER A 66 1.88 -3.79 14.64
N LYS A 67 2.33 -4.26 15.81
CA LYS A 67 3.72 -4.71 16.06
C LYS A 67 4.22 -5.82 15.12
N ASN A 68 3.31 -6.61 14.56
CA ASN A 68 3.65 -7.70 13.64
C ASN A 68 3.86 -7.22 12.20
N PHE A 69 3.43 -6.01 11.86
CA PHE A 69 3.62 -5.44 10.52
C PHE A 69 4.63 -4.29 10.49
N LEU A 70 4.65 -3.46 11.53
CA LEU A 70 5.57 -2.33 11.67
C LEU A 70 6.24 -2.39 13.04
N ALA A 71 7.42 -2.98 13.07
CA ALA A 71 8.26 -3.13 14.26
C ALA A 71 9.00 -1.82 14.65
N LEU A 72 8.30 -0.68 14.62
CA LEU A 72 8.91 0.64 14.90
C LEU A 72 9.19 0.87 16.39
N PHE A 73 8.34 0.31 17.23
CA PHE A 73 8.27 0.65 18.65
C PHE A 73 8.77 -0.46 19.55
N ASP A 74 9.39 -0.05 20.64
CA ASP A 74 9.89 -0.90 21.70
C ASP A 74 8.87 -0.91 22.85
N PRO A 75 8.29 -2.07 23.22
CA PRO A 75 7.25 -2.14 24.25
C PRO A 75 7.65 -1.60 25.63
N ILE A 76 8.95 -1.55 25.94
CA ILE A 76 9.46 -1.05 27.22
C ILE A 76 9.61 0.46 27.20
N ARG A 77 10.10 1.02 26.08
CA ARG A 77 10.30 2.48 25.93
C ARG A 77 9.01 3.19 25.54
N ASP A 78 8.34 2.67 24.53
CA ASP A 78 7.22 3.30 23.86
C ASP A 78 5.92 2.95 24.55
N THR A 79 5.82 3.39 25.81
CA THR A 79 4.58 3.39 26.57
C THR A 79 3.74 4.62 26.23
N PHE A 80 2.45 4.58 26.55
CA PHE A 80 1.51 5.68 26.36
C PHE A 80 2.07 7.03 26.85
N ASP A 81 2.50 7.07 28.12
CA ASP A 81 3.00 8.29 28.77
C ASP A 81 4.35 8.74 28.20
N SER A 82 5.22 7.79 27.85
CA SER A 82 6.53 8.06 27.27
C SER A 82 6.44 8.65 25.88
N VAL A 83 5.59 8.11 25.01
CA VAL A 83 5.43 8.66 23.64
C VAL A 83 4.71 10.00 23.68
N ARG A 84 3.64 10.14 24.48
CA ARG A 84 2.93 11.43 24.64
C ARG A 84 3.86 12.55 25.12
N SER A 85 4.77 12.25 26.05
CA SER A 85 5.72 13.25 26.57
C SER A 85 6.87 13.58 25.61
N ARG A 86 7.34 12.62 24.79
CA ARG A 86 8.45 12.82 23.86
C ARG A 86 8.05 13.41 22.50
N SER A 87 6.87 13.02 21.99
CA SER A 87 6.40 13.46 20.68
C SER A 87 4.87 13.43 20.59
N LEU A 88 4.25 14.61 20.72
CA LEU A 88 2.80 14.77 20.51
C LEU A 88 2.40 14.45 19.07
N PHE A 89 3.27 14.67 18.09
CA PHE A 89 3.03 14.29 16.71
C PHE A 89 2.90 12.77 16.56
N CYS A 90 3.94 12.01 16.94
CA CYS A 90 3.92 10.55 16.84
C CYS A 90 2.78 9.94 17.66
N PHE A 91 2.54 10.48 18.87
CA PHE A 91 1.39 10.10 19.70
C PHE A 91 0.06 10.31 18.99
N SER A 92 -0.17 11.50 18.42
CA SER A 92 -1.43 11.82 17.73
C SER A 92 -1.65 10.94 16.50
N VAL A 93 -0.60 10.63 15.75
CA VAL A 93 -0.66 9.67 14.63
C VAL A 93 -1.08 8.29 15.11
N ILE A 94 -0.52 7.78 16.22
CA ILE A 94 -0.91 6.48 16.78
C ILE A 94 -2.40 6.47 17.13
N ILE A 95 -2.89 7.49 17.83
CA ILE A 95 -4.31 7.59 18.22
C ILE A 95 -5.22 7.71 17.00
N TYR A 96 -4.84 8.52 16.00
CA TYR A 96 -5.53 8.60 14.73
C TYR A 96 -5.66 7.23 14.04
N LEU A 97 -4.55 6.51 13.86
CA LEU A 97 -4.56 5.20 13.22
C LEU A 97 -5.35 4.16 14.02
N ALA A 98 -5.24 4.20 15.35
CA ALA A 98 -6.05 3.36 16.23
C ALA A 98 -7.55 3.60 16.03
N SER A 99 -7.98 4.86 15.88
CA SER A 99 -9.40 5.21 15.67
C SER A 99 -9.99 4.64 14.38
N ARG A 100 -9.16 4.37 13.37
CA ARG A 100 -9.55 3.69 12.11
C ARG A 100 -9.65 2.17 12.25
N ALA A 101 -8.90 1.58 13.19
CA ALA A 101 -8.79 0.12 13.33
C ALA A 101 -9.71 -0.46 14.42
N VAL A 102 -9.94 0.25 15.53
CA VAL A 102 -10.75 -0.25 16.64
C VAL A 102 -12.23 -0.27 16.29
N MET A 103 -12.86 -1.45 16.32
CA MET A 103 -14.24 -1.68 15.86
C MET A 103 -15.25 -0.68 16.42
N ASP A 104 -15.25 -0.45 17.73
CA ASP A 104 -16.21 0.44 18.42
C ASP A 104 -16.04 1.92 18.04
N LEU A 105 -14.95 2.26 17.35
CA LEU A 105 -14.54 3.62 17.01
C LEU A 105 -14.57 3.88 15.50
N ARG A 106 -14.71 2.83 14.69
CA ARG A 106 -14.70 2.93 13.22
C ARG A 106 -15.80 3.80 12.67
N SER A 107 -16.96 3.84 13.33
CA SER A 107 -18.11 4.65 12.90
C SER A 107 -17.96 6.15 13.21
N ASP A 108 -17.02 6.53 14.07
CA ASP A 108 -16.79 7.92 14.50
C ASP A 108 -15.91 8.67 13.48
N THR A 109 -16.44 8.86 12.27
CA THR A 109 -15.72 9.50 11.16
C THR A 109 -15.35 10.96 11.44
N HIS A 110 -16.11 11.65 12.30
CA HIS A 110 -15.78 13.00 12.73
C HIS A 110 -14.53 13.01 13.59
N LEU A 111 -14.45 12.17 14.63
CA LEU A 111 -13.26 12.05 15.46
C LEU A 111 -12.03 11.65 14.63
N GLN A 112 -12.18 10.72 13.68
CA GLN A 112 -11.09 10.32 12.79
C GLN A 112 -10.53 11.50 11.99
N ARG A 113 -11.39 12.33 11.39
CA ARG A 113 -10.97 13.54 10.65
C ARG A 113 -10.28 14.55 11.57
N VAL A 114 -10.84 14.83 12.74
CA VAL A 114 -10.22 15.77 13.70
C VAL A 114 -8.84 15.28 14.15
N LEU A 115 -8.69 13.98 14.45
CA LEU A 115 -7.40 13.39 14.82
C LEU A 115 -6.41 13.41 13.65
N GLN A 116 -6.88 13.21 12.42
CA GLN A 116 -6.07 13.32 11.21
C GLN A 116 -5.55 14.74 11.01
N ASP A 117 -6.42 15.74 11.10
CA ASP A 117 -6.07 17.15 10.94
C ASP A 117 -5.05 17.59 11.99
N GLU A 118 -5.21 17.15 13.24
CA GLU A 118 -4.23 17.41 14.30
C GLU A 118 -2.89 16.72 14.05
N ALA A 119 -2.90 15.45 13.62
CA ALA A 119 -1.68 14.74 13.29
C ALA A 119 -0.93 15.42 12.13
N GLN A 120 -1.65 15.90 11.10
CA GLN A 120 -1.06 16.60 9.96
C GLN A 120 -0.51 17.97 10.35
N ARG A 121 -1.25 18.75 11.14
CA ARG A 121 -0.79 20.04 11.68
C ARG A 121 0.49 19.87 12.50
N LEU A 122 0.55 18.85 13.36
CA LEU A 122 1.73 18.55 14.17
C LEU A 122 2.91 18.01 13.35
N ALA A 123 2.66 17.41 12.19
CA ALA A 123 3.71 16.95 11.29
C ALA A 123 4.52 18.13 10.75
N GLU A 124 3.84 19.22 10.37
CA GLU A 124 4.48 20.44 9.88
C GLU A 124 5.40 21.03 10.97
N ASP A 125 4.88 21.22 12.18
CA ASP A 125 5.66 21.74 13.32
C ASP A 125 6.89 20.85 13.62
N SER A 126 6.70 19.52 13.62
CA SER A 126 7.76 18.55 13.94
C SER A 126 8.82 18.44 12.86
N PHE A 127 8.46 18.72 11.60
CA PHE A 127 9.38 18.67 10.45
C PHE A 127 10.41 19.80 10.49
N PHE A 128 10.01 20.98 10.97
CA PHE A 128 10.90 22.14 11.10
C PHE A 128 11.69 22.18 12.42
N GLU A 129 11.37 21.30 13.38
CA GLU A 129 12.13 21.18 14.63
C GLU A 129 13.58 20.71 14.36
N ARG A 130 14.56 21.40 14.96
CA ARG A 130 15.99 21.09 14.87
C ARG A 130 16.58 20.94 16.29
N PRO A 131 17.31 19.85 16.60
CA PRO A 131 17.53 18.67 15.76
C PRO A 131 16.24 17.86 15.58
N THR A 132 16.10 17.21 14.43
CA THR A 132 14.92 16.39 14.13
C THR A 132 14.92 15.14 15.03
N LYS A 133 13.80 14.91 15.72
CA LYS A 133 13.63 13.75 16.61
C LYS A 133 13.39 12.48 15.80
N VAL A 134 13.79 11.33 16.35
CA VAL A 134 13.53 10.03 15.69
C VAL A 134 12.03 9.77 15.58
N GLU A 135 11.26 10.22 16.56
CA GLU A 135 9.80 10.13 16.60
C GLU A 135 9.12 10.89 15.46
N THR A 136 9.76 11.95 14.92
CA THR A 136 9.29 12.63 13.71
C THR A 136 9.33 11.68 12.52
N VAL A 137 10.45 10.98 12.32
CA VAL A 137 10.58 9.98 11.25
C VAL A 137 9.59 8.83 11.48
N GLN A 138 9.45 8.34 12.71
CA GLN A 138 8.52 7.25 13.05
C GLN A 138 7.05 7.64 12.79
N GLY A 139 6.62 8.84 13.19
CA GLY A 139 5.27 9.34 12.94
C GLY A 139 4.98 9.50 11.44
N MET A 140 5.96 9.96 10.67
CA MET A 140 5.84 10.04 9.21
C MET A 140 5.75 8.65 8.57
N ILE A 141 6.57 7.68 8.99
CA ILE A 141 6.49 6.28 8.53
C ILE A 141 5.07 5.73 8.78
N LEU A 142 4.51 5.96 9.97
CA LEU A 142 3.15 5.54 10.29
C LEU A 142 2.12 6.18 9.34
N LEU A 143 2.14 7.49 9.14
CA LEU A 143 1.21 8.14 8.20
C LEU A 143 1.35 7.60 6.78
N ALA A 144 2.58 7.42 6.31
CA ALA A 144 2.88 6.93 4.98
C ALA A 144 2.44 5.47 4.78
N ALA A 145 2.74 4.59 5.73
CA ALA A 145 2.45 3.16 5.63
C ALA A 145 0.94 2.84 5.64
N TYR A 146 0.11 3.70 6.23
CA TYR A 146 -1.36 3.57 6.28
C TYR A 146 -2.09 4.54 5.33
N SER A 147 -1.34 5.23 4.47
CA SER A 147 -1.87 6.05 3.38
C SER A 147 -1.94 5.24 2.10
N GLU A 148 -2.75 5.71 1.15
CA GLU A 148 -2.83 5.18 -0.21
C GLU A 148 -1.88 5.94 -1.15
N LYS A 149 -1.54 7.19 -0.80
CA LYS A 149 -0.66 8.10 -1.56
C LYS A 149 0.75 8.13 -0.95
N THR A 150 1.35 6.97 -0.77
CA THR A 150 2.56 6.82 0.07
C THR A 150 3.86 7.27 -0.61
N TRP A 151 3.97 7.26 -1.95
CA TRP A 151 5.26 7.45 -2.64
C TRP A 151 5.92 8.81 -2.37
N PHE A 152 5.13 9.90 -2.30
CA PHE A 152 5.65 11.23 -2.04
C PHE A 152 6.16 11.34 -0.60
N SER A 153 5.36 10.86 0.36
CA SER A 153 5.73 10.81 1.77
C SER A 153 6.96 9.94 2.02
N THR A 154 7.13 8.82 1.30
CA THR A 154 8.32 7.97 1.41
C THR A 154 9.59 8.71 1.00
N ALA A 155 9.55 9.53 -0.06
CA ALA A 155 10.70 10.33 -0.47
C ALA A 155 11.12 11.30 0.64
N LEU A 156 10.15 11.94 1.29
CA LEU A 156 10.38 12.86 2.40
C LEU A 156 10.91 12.13 3.63
N ILE A 157 10.31 11.00 4.00
CA ILE A 157 10.78 10.14 5.12
C ILE A 157 12.24 9.75 4.93
N LEU A 158 12.57 9.23 3.74
CA LEU A 158 13.93 8.80 3.44
C LEU A 158 14.90 9.97 3.56
N ARG A 159 14.52 11.15 3.04
CA ARG A 159 15.35 12.36 3.15
C ARG A 159 15.54 12.77 4.60
N THR A 160 14.49 12.82 5.40
CA THR A 160 14.55 13.18 6.82
C THR A 160 15.38 12.17 7.63
N ALA A 161 15.29 10.88 7.32
CA ALA A 161 16.08 9.83 7.95
C ALA A 161 17.59 9.99 7.63
N LEU A 162 17.93 10.28 6.38
CA LEU A 162 19.30 10.56 5.94
C LEU A 162 19.87 11.84 6.56
N ASP A 163 19.09 12.92 6.57
CA ASP A 163 19.50 14.19 7.19
C ASP A 163 19.71 14.04 8.72
N SER A 164 19.05 13.05 9.34
CA SER A 164 19.22 12.67 10.75
C SER A 164 20.36 11.67 11.00
N GLY A 165 21.07 11.22 9.95
CA GLY A 165 22.18 10.28 10.04
C GLY A 165 21.79 8.85 10.40
N LEU A 166 20.51 8.47 10.23
CA LEU A 166 20.01 7.15 10.61
C LEU A 166 20.63 6.02 9.75
N GLU A 167 21.10 6.32 8.54
CA GLU A 167 21.74 5.36 7.65
C GLU A 167 23.02 4.74 8.22
N LYS A 168 23.68 5.47 9.13
CA LYS A 168 24.91 5.01 9.78
C LYS A 168 24.65 4.14 11.00
N SER A 169 23.40 4.04 11.47
CA SER A 169 23.11 3.45 12.77
C SER A 169 23.37 1.94 12.80
N LEU A 170 23.11 1.22 11.69
CA LEU A 170 23.37 -0.21 11.60
C LEU A 170 24.89 -0.49 11.69
N ASP A 171 25.69 0.25 10.94
CA ASP A 171 27.15 0.10 10.97
C ASP A 171 27.70 0.48 12.34
N ALA A 172 27.26 1.60 12.90
CA ALA A 172 27.64 2.02 14.25
C ALA A 172 27.29 0.96 15.31
N LEU A 173 26.12 0.33 15.20
CA LEU A 173 25.66 -0.73 16.11
C LEU A 173 26.54 -1.98 16.01
N LEU A 174 26.90 -2.39 14.80
CA LEU A 174 27.70 -3.59 14.57
C LEU A 174 29.19 -3.40 14.82
N SER A 175 29.64 -2.14 14.92
CA SER A 175 31.02 -1.75 15.24
C SER A 175 31.28 -1.50 16.73
N GLN A 176 30.28 -1.65 17.62
CA GLN A 176 30.50 -1.52 19.06
C GLN A 176 31.44 -2.61 19.58
N GLU A 177 32.47 -2.21 20.34
CA GLU A 177 33.38 -3.14 21.00
C GLU A 177 32.73 -3.78 22.25
N ASP A 178 32.04 -2.96 23.05
CA ASP A 178 31.35 -3.37 24.27
C ASP A 178 29.86 -3.67 24.00
N VAL A 179 29.58 -4.77 23.31
CA VAL A 179 28.20 -5.22 23.07
C VAL A 179 27.56 -5.63 24.41
N PRO A 180 26.33 -5.17 24.72
CA PRO A 180 25.67 -5.56 25.96
C PRO A 180 25.47 -7.08 26.03
N ARG A 181 25.56 -7.67 27.22
CA ARG A 181 25.38 -9.13 27.37
C ARG A 181 23.91 -9.56 27.26
N SER A 182 23.00 -8.64 27.59
CA SER A 182 21.57 -8.88 27.67
C SER A 182 20.80 -7.56 27.57
N SER A 183 19.49 -7.64 27.39
CA SER A 183 18.60 -6.47 27.45
C SER A 183 18.67 -5.72 28.78
N LEU A 184 18.92 -6.40 29.90
CA LEU A 184 19.04 -5.78 31.23
C LEU A 184 20.34 -4.97 31.39
N SER A 185 21.44 -5.47 30.82
CA SER A 185 22.75 -4.81 30.90
C SER A 185 22.96 -3.69 29.89
N ALA A 186 22.05 -3.55 28.91
CA ALA A 186 22.17 -2.52 27.89
C ALA A 186 22.11 -1.12 28.50
N SER A 187 22.91 -0.21 27.97
CA SER A 187 22.85 1.22 28.29
C SER A 187 21.68 1.91 27.58
N MET A 188 21.45 3.19 27.87
CA MET A 188 20.43 3.96 27.14
C MET A 188 20.91 4.24 25.71
N GLU A 189 22.21 4.41 25.53
CA GLU A 189 22.90 4.63 24.26
C GLU A 189 22.74 3.42 23.34
N ASP A 190 22.94 2.20 23.85
CA ASP A 190 22.73 0.96 23.10
C ASP A 190 21.29 0.86 22.59
N ARG A 191 20.34 1.13 23.48
CA ARG A 191 18.92 1.10 23.11
C ARG A 191 18.58 2.15 22.06
N LYS A 192 19.12 3.36 22.21
CA LYS A 192 18.95 4.44 21.23
C LYS A 192 19.44 4.04 19.85
N LEU A 193 20.59 3.40 19.77
CA LEU A 193 21.18 2.97 18.52
C LEU A 193 20.35 1.87 17.83
N VAL A 194 19.78 0.95 18.61
CA VAL A 194 18.82 -0.06 18.12
C VAL A 194 17.56 0.60 17.57
N TRP A 195 16.99 1.58 18.28
CA TRP A 195 15.79 2.28 17.83
C TRP A 195 16.01 3.08 16.54
N GLN A 196 17.17 3.73 16.42
CA GLN A 196 17.59 4.40 15.19
C GLN A 196 17.74 3.39 14.05
N THR A 197 18.36 2.23 14.31
CA THR A 197 18.52 1.14 13.34
C THR A 197 17.18 0.59 12.86
N ARG A 198 16.23 0.33 13.76
CA ARG A 198 14.87 -0.08 13.35
C ARG A 198 14.19 0.97 12.48
N THR A 199 14.26 2.24 12.89
CA THR A 199 13.64 3.34 12.15
C THR A 199 14.26 3.49 10.76
N TRP A 200 15.59 3.34 10.64
CA TRP A 200 16.29 3.30 9.35
C TRP A 200 15.83 2.13 8.49
N LEU A 201 15.87 0.90 9.00
CA LEU A 201 15.54 -0.31 8.24
C LEU A 201 14.07 -0.32 7.75
N ILE A 202 13.16 0.25 8.53
CA ILE A 202 11.75 0.39 8.12
C ILE A 202 11.59 1.51 7.08
N SER A 203 12.31 2.63 7.22
CA SER A 203 12.37 3.67 6.17
C SER A 203 12.92 3.11 4.86
N PHE A 204 13.96 2.28 4.96
CA PHE A 204 14.58 1.57 3.84
C PHE A 204 13.57 0.63 3.17
N THR A 205 12.80 -0.12 3.97
CA THR A 205 11.74 -1.00 3.46
C THR A 205 10.68 -0.23 2.68
N LEU A 206 10.21 0.92 3.19
CA LEU A 206 9.24 1.74 2.46
C LEU A 206 9.78 2.24 1.11
N GLU A 207 11.05 2.63 1.04
CA GLU A 207 11.68 3.02 -0.24
C GLU A 207 11.75 1.84 -1.21
N LEU A 208 12.08 0.63 -0.73
CA LEU A 208 12.09 -0.58 -1.54
C LEU A 208 10.68 -0.98 -2.02
N ASP A 209 9.65 -0.80 -1.20
CA ASP A 209 8.24 -1.01 -1.56
C ASP A 209 7.85 -0.11 -2.71
N VAL A 210 8.09 1.20 -2.57
CA VAL A 210 7.80 2.18 -3.63
C VAL A 210 8.61 1.89 -4.89
N ALA A 211 9.91 1.63 -4.75
CA ALA A 211 10.79 1.40 -5.88
C ALA A 211 10.34 0.20 -6.71
N SER A 212 10.02 -0.89 -6.01
CA SER A 212 9.57 -2.11 -6.66
C SER A 212 8.17 -1.96 -7.25
N GLY A 213 7.26 -1.29 -6.53
CA GLY A 213 5.90 -1.04 -6.99
C GLY A 213 5.87 -0.25 -8.29
N THR A 214 6.65 0.84 -8.39
CA THR A 214 6.69 1.70 -9.60
C THR A 214 7.65 1.20 -10.68
N GLY A 215 8.21 -0.01 -10.55
CA GLY A 215 9.20 -0.51 -11.49
C GLY A 215 10.45 0.38 -11.64
N ARG A 216 10.84 1.14 -10.61
CA ARG A 216 12.07 1.96 -10.64
C ARG A 216 13.20 1.31 -9.85
N LYS A 217 14.43 1.77 -10.08
CA LYS A 217 15.55 1.44 -9.20
C LYS A 217 15.39 2.14 -7.85
N SER A 218 15.79 1.45 -6.77
CA SER A 218 15.91 2.05 -5.44
C SER A 218 16.85 3.26 -5.45
N ARG A 219 16.52 4.30 -4.68
CA ARG A 219 17.39 5.48 -4.49
C ARG A 219 18.58 5.20 -3.56
N ILE A 220 18.52 4.09 -2.84
CA ILE A 220 19.52 3.65 -1.87
C ILE A 220 20.09 2.30 -2.30
N ASP A 221 21.38 2.14 -2.07
CA ASP A 221 22.10 0.92 -2.40
C ASP A 221 21.66 -0.25 -1.51
N ALA A 222 21.89 -1.46 -2.01
CA ALA A 222 21.61 -2.67 -1.26
C ALA A 222 22.47 -2.73 0.02
N VAL A 223 21.84 -3.15 1.11
CA VAL A 223 22.51 -3.43 2.38
C VAL A 223 23.05 -4.85 2.36
N ASP A 224 24.25 -5.02 2.93
CA ASP A 224 24.86 -6.33 3.11
C ASP A 224 23.97 -7.25 3.98
N THR A 225 23.52 -8.35 3.38
CA THR A 225 22.71 -9.39 4.02
C THR A 225 23.35 -9.94 5.29
N MET A 226 24.68 -10.03 5.35
CA MET A 226 25.38 -10.51 6.55
C MET A 226 25.24 -9.52 7.71
N LYS A 227 25.30 -8.21 7.44
CA LYS A 227 25.07 -7.18 8.46
C LYS A 227 23.62 -7.21 8.96
N LEU A 228 22.67 -7.33 8.04
CA LEU A 228 21.25 -7.45 8.36
C LEU A 228 20.96 -8.64 9.28
N ARG A 229 21.57 -9.80 9.01
CA ARG A 229 21.42 -11.00 9.85
C ARG A 229 22.12 -10.86 11.20
N LYS A 230 23.31 -10.26 11.24
CA LYS A 230 24.04 -9.99 12.49
C LYS A 230 23.25 -9.07 13.44
N PHE A 231 22.44 -8.16 12.91
CA PHE A 231 21.53 -7.35 13.74
C PHE A 231 20.53 -8.21 14.53
N LEU A 232 20.07 -9.34 13.99
CA LEU A 232 19.13 -10.24 14.67
C LEU A 232 19.75 -11.00 15.85
N GLU A 233 21.09 -11.09 15.88
CA GLU A 233 21.86 -11.66 16.98
C GLU A 233 22.12 -10.63 18.08
N TYR A 234 21.85 -9.33 17.81
CA TYR A 234 22.07 -8.29 18.79
C TYR A 234 21.12 -8.46 19.99
N PRO A 235 21.60 -8.31 21.24
CA PRO A 235 20.83 -8.64 22.45
C PRO A 235 19.50 -7.92 22.64
N LEU A 236 19.36 -6.75 22.00
CA LEU A 236 18.15 -5.93 22.02
C LEU A 236 17.23 -6.17 20.81
N SER A 237 17.59 -7.08 19.90
CA SER A 237 16.73 -7.46 18.77
C SER A 237 15.44 -8.11 19.27
N LEU A 238 14.32 -7.73 18.65
CA LEU A 238 12.99 -8.24 18.91
C LEU A 238 12.62 -9.30 17.85
N PRO A 239 11.74 -10.26 18.17
CA PRO A 239 11.27 -11.24 17.19
C PRO A 239 10.69 -10.61 15.92
N CYS A 240 10.03 -9.45 16.03
CA CYS A 240 9.46 -8.73 14.90
C CYS A 240 10.52 -8.11 13.96
N ASP A 241 11.78 -7.95 14.40
CA ASP A 241 12.88 -7.49 13.54
C ASP A 241 13.15 -8.48 12.39
N MET A 242 12.90 -9.77 12.61
CA MET A 242 13.06 -10.82 11.60
C MET A 242 12.23 -10.53 10.35
N ARG A 243 11.00 -10.03 10.54
CA ARG A 243 10.12 -9.65 9.44
C ARG A 243 10.77 -8.56 8.60
N THR A 244 11.21 -7.47 9.21
CA THR A 244 11.86 -6.36 8.51
C THR A 244 13.08 -6.84 7.72
N ILE A 245 13.94 -7.66 8.34
CA ILE A 245 15.14 -8.17 7.67
C ILE A 245 14.78 -9.10 6.50
N SER A 246 13.84 -10.01 6.69
CA SER A 246 13.38 -10.91 5.63
C SER A 246 12.80 -10.14 4.44
N ILE A 247 12.03 -9.06 4.70
CA ILE A 247 11.45 -8.20 3.67
C ILE A 247 12.57 -7.46 2.91
N ILE A 248 13.56 -6.91 3.59
CA ILE A 248 14.69 -6.26 2.91
C ILE A 248 15.41 -7.25 1.98
N GLU A 249 15.71 -8.46 2.48
CA GLU A 249 16.37 -9.50 1.68
C GLU A 249 15.58 -9.87 0.42
N ILE A 250 14.27 -10.11 0.53
CA ILE A 250 13.44 -10.48 -0.63
C ILE A 250 13.30 -9.33 -1.63
N HIS A 251 13.25 -8.09 -1.17
CA HIS A 251 13.22 -6.93 -2.06
C HIS A 251 14.53 -6.76 -2.83
N GLN A 252 15.67 -6.95 -2.17
CA GLN A 252 16.97 -6.94 -2.84
C GLN A 252 17.09 -8.09 -3.85
N LEU A 253 16.60 -9.29 -3.48
CA LEU A 253 16.56 -10.44 -4.38
C LEU A 253 15.68 -10.17 -5.61
N ARG A 254 14.50 -9.58 -5.41
CA ARG A 254 13.60 -9.18 -6.50
C ARG A 254 14.27 -8.17 -7.42
N SER A 255 14.94 -7.15 -6.87
CA SER A 255 15.67 -6.15 -7.66
C SER A 255 16.77 -6.80 -8.50
N GLN A 256 17.55 -7.72 -7.93
CA GLN A 256 18.60 -8.45 -8.65
C GLN A 256 18.02 -9.35 -9.74
N SER A 257 16.94 -10.07 -9.42
CA SER A 257 16.24 -10.97 -10.35
C SER A 257 15.70 -10.21 -11.55
N ARG A 258 15.11 -9.03 -11.32
CA ARG A 258 14.64 -8.15 -12.38
C ARG A 258 15.78 -7.69 -13.29
N MET A 259 16.88 -7.20 -12.71
CA MET A 259 18.06 -6.79 -13.49
C MET A 259 18.61 -7.95 -14.34
N SER A 260 18.66 -9.15 -13.77
CA SER A 260 19.02 -10.39 -14.48
C SER A 260 18.14 -10.61 -15.72
N ILE A 261 16.81 -10.55 -15.53
CA ILE A 261 15.82 -10.78 -16.60
C ILE A 261 15.88 -9.67 -17.66
N GLU A 262 16.00 -8.39 -17.25
CA GLU A 262 16.09 -7.24 -18.17
C GLU A 262 17.38 -7.26 -19.01
N ASN A 263 18.47 -7.81 -18.47
CA ASN A 263 19.75 -7.91 -19.17
C ASN A 263 19.87 -9.15 -20.06
N ALA A 264 18.97 -10.12 -19.93
CA ALA A 264 18.96 -11.31 -20.76
C ALA A 264 18.64 -10.93 -22.22
N LYS A 265 19.38 -11.53 -23.16
CA LYS A 265 19.29 -11.17 -24.59
C LYS A 265 18.23 -11.98 -25.34
N THR A 266 17.88 -13.15 -24.82
CA THR A 266 16.93 -14.06 -25.46
C THR A 266 15.92 -14.62 -24.45
N VAL A 267 14.75 -15.01 -24.95
CA VAL A 267 13.73 -15.69 -24.15
C VAL A 267 14.26 -17.02 -23.59
N ASP A 268 15.07 -17.74 -24.37
CA ASP A 268 15.69 -18.98 -23.91
C ASP A 268 16.63 -18.77 -22.73
N GLU A 269 17.40 -17.68 -22.71
CA GLU A 269 18.26 -17.31 -21.57
C GLU A 269 17.41 -17.02 -20.32
N ILE A 270 16.31 -16.28 -20.49
CA ILE A 270 15.35 -16.01 -19.40
C ILE A 270 14.78 -17.32 -18.84
N VAL A 271 14.26 -18.19 -19.71
CA VAL A 271 13.51 -19.38 -19.30
C VAL A 271 14.42 -20.50 -18.80
N LEU A 272 15.58 -20.71 -19.42
CA LEU A 272 16.46 -21.85 -19.14
C LEU A 272 17.56 -21.54 -18.13
N VAL A 273 17.92 -20.27 -17.93
CA VAL A 273 19.04 -19.88 -17.07
C VAL A 273 18.58 -18.96 -15.94
N GLU A 274 18.05 -17.79 -16.27
CA GLU A 274 17.75 -16.77 -15.26
C GLU A 274 16.60 -17.19 -14.34
N LEU A 275 15.47 -17.64 -14.89
CA LEU A 275 14.30 -18.01 -14.12
C LEU A 275 14.57 -19.18 -13.16
N PRO A 276 15.19 -20.31 -13.56
CA PRO A 276 15.58 -21.37 -12.62
C PRO A 276 16.55 -20.89 -11.52
N ALA A 277 17.49 -20.01 -11.86
CA ALA A 277 18.42 -19.44 -10.88
C ALA A 277 17.71 -18.49 -9.91
N VAL A 278 16.75 -17.68 -10.37
CA VAL A 278 15.89 -16.85 -9.53
C VAL A 278 15.05 -17.71 -8.60
N MET A 279 14.41 -18.77 -9.12
CA MET A 279 13.59 -19.68 -8.33
C MET A 279 14.41 -20.41 -7.26
N THR A 280 15.63 -20.85 -7.58
CA THR A 280 16.52 -21.48 -6.60
C THR A 280 16.88 -20.51 -5.46
N ARG A 281 17.17 -19.24 -5.80
CA ARG A 281 17.45 -18.20 -4.80
C ARG A 281 16.22 -17.87 -3.94
N LEU A 282 15.03 -17.79 -4.55
CA LEU A 282 13.76 -17.59 -3.84
C LEU A 282 13.47 -18.75 -2.89
N GLN A 283 13.65 -19.99 -3.34
CA GLN A 283 13.44 -21.17 -2.51
C GLN A 283 14.44 -21.23 -1.35
N THR A 284 15.70 -20.85 -1.60
CA THR A 284 16.72 -20.79 -0.56
C THR A 284 16.37 -19.74 0.49
N TRP A 285 15.93 -18.56 0.05
CA TRP A 285 15.43 -17.51 0.94
C TRP A 285 14.23 -18.01 1.75
N TRP A 286 13.24 -18.64 1.10
CA TRP A 286 12.06 -19.20 1.74
C TRP A 286 12.44 -20.22 2.81
N ASN A 287 13.18 -21.27 2.44
CA ASN A 287 13.58 -22.34 3.37
C ASN A 287 14.38 -21.78 4.54
N THR A 288 15.29 -20.84 4.29
CA THR A 288 16.10 -20.22 5.35
C THR A 288 15.20 -19.47 6.33
N TRP A 289 14.30 -18.62 5.83
CA TRP A 289 13.44 -17.83 6.72
C TRP A 289 12.37 -18.67 7.38
N ASP A 290 11.84 -19.68 6.71
CA ASP A 290 10.91 -20.64 7.28
C ASP A 290 11.59 -21.44 8.40
N GLU A 291 12.83 -21.89 8.22
CA GLU A 291 13.61 -22.54 9.27
C GLU A 291 13.92 -21.59 10.43
N ILE A 292 14.30 -20.32 10.18
CA ILE A 292 14.58 -19.37 11.26
C ILE A 292 13.31 -19.05 12.05
N HIS A 293 12.17 -18.84 11.38
CA HIS A 293 10.88 -18.66 12.05
C HIS A 293 10.47 -19.94 12.78
N GLY A 294 10.58 -21.09 12.14
CA GLY A 294 10.27 -22.42 12.65
C GLY A 294 11.11 -22.79 13.88
N THR A 295 12.43 -22.60 13.85
CA THR A 295 13.34 -22.86 14.98
C THR A 295 13.02 -21.96 16.19
N ARG A 296 12.60 -20.71 15.94
CA ARG A 296 12.25 -19.76 17.00
C ARG A 296 10.84 -20.00 17.56
N ILE A 297 9.92 -20.53 16.74
CA ILE A 297 8.59 -21.02 17.15
C ILE A 297 8.71 -22.38 17.88
N GLN A 298 9.58 -23.27 17.42
CA GLN A 298 9.85 -24.59 18.02
C GLN A 298 10.54 -24.49 19.38
N LYS A 299 11.26 -23.40 19.66
CA LYS A 299 11.70 -23.03 21.02
C LYS A 299 10.54 -22.74 22.00
N LEU A 300 9.29 -22.73 21.54
CA LEU A 300 8.08 -22.59 22.35
C LEU A 300 7.08 -23.77 22.20
N GLN A 301 7.24 -24.68 21.25
CA GLN A 301 6.50 -25.95 21.15
C GLN A 301 7.03 -26.79 19.98
N SER A 302 7.44 -28.03 20.25
CA SER A 302 8.05 -28.95 19.29
C SER A 302 7.02 -29.79 18.52
N GLY A 303 7.17 -29.90 17.19
CA GLY A 303 6.72 -31.08 16.44
C GLY A 303 6.50 -30.91 14.93
N ALA A 304 7.34 -31.61 14.14
CA ALA A 304 7.12 -32.15 12.77
C ALA A 304 7.04 -31.14 11.59
N ALA A 305 7.35 -31.47 10.33
CA ALA A 305 8.09 -32.54 9.62
C ALA A 305 8.34 -32.02 8.18
N GLU A 306 9.38 -32.51 7.49
CA GLU A 306 9.84 -31.99 6.19
C GLU A 306 9.02 -32.46 4.96
N PRO A 307 8.90 -31.64 3.89
CA PRO A 307 8.33 -32.08 2.61
C PRO A 307 9.40 -32.57 1.62
N ASN A 308 9.05 -33.65 0.92
CA ASN A 308 9.86 -34.31 -0.10
C ASN A 308 9.97 -33.47 -1.39
N GLN A 309 11.19 -33.43 -1.96
CA GLN A 309 11.46 -32.91 -3.30
C GLN A 309 10.99 -33.89 -4.38
N GLU A 310 10.07 -33.44 -5.24
CA GLU A 310 9.84 -34.06 -6.54
C GLU A 310 10.71 -33.41 -7.61
N SER A 311 11.54 -34.23 -8.24
CA SER A 311 12.22 -33.91 -9.48
C SER A 311 11.31 -34.21 -10.66
N THR A 312 11.25 -33.35 -11.68
CA THR A 312 11.43 -33.75 -13.10
C THR A 312 11.24 -32.55 -14.03
N GLY A 313 12.05 -32.53 -15.09
CA GLY A 313 11.86 -31.60 -16.19
C GLY A 313 10.79 -32.08 -17.18
N ASP A 314 10.12 -31.13 -17.81
CA ASP A 314 10.20 -30.93 -19.27
C ASP A 314 9.82 -29.48 -19.61
N LYS A 315 10.41 -28.97 -20.69
CA LYS A 315 10.61 -27.55 -21.00
C LYS A 315 9.50 -26.99 -21.89
N ASP A 316 8.44 -26.48 -21.29
CA ASP A 316 7.44 -25.70 -22.04
C ASP A 316 6.92 -24.51 -21.21
N VAL A 317 6.64 -23.38 -21.87
CA VAL A 317 6.00 -22.20 -21.28
C VAL A 317 4.66 -22.59 -20.63
N SER A 318 4.01 -23.64 -21.14
CA SER A 318 2.83 -24.26 -20.55
C SER A 318 3.02 -24.73 -19.11
N HIS A 319 4.21 -25.24 -18.75
CA HIS A 319 4.52 -25.62 -17.38
C HIS A 319 4.56 -24.40 -16.45
N LEU A 320 5.11 -23.28 -16.93
CA LEU A 320 5.16 -22.03 -16.17
C LEU A 320 3.76 -21.50 -15.87
N TRP A 321 2.87 -21.51 -16.87
CA TRP A 321 1.47 -21.12 -16.66
C TRP A 321 0.75 -22.00 -15.64
N ARG A 322 0.96 -23.32 -15.69
CA ARG A 322 0.37 -24.27 -14.74
C ARG A 322 0.91 -24.04 -13.33
N ALA A 323 2.22 -23.94 -13.17
CA ALA A 323 2.86 -23.65 -11.89
C ALA A 323 2.37 -22.33 -11.29
N LEU A 324 2.21 -21.30 -12.14
CA LEU A 324 1.68 -20.00 -11.73
C LEU A 324 0.22 -20.10 -11.26
N ALA A 325 -0.63 -20.79 -12.02
CA ALA A 325 -2.03 -21.03 -11.68
C ALA A 325 -2.18 -21.80 -10.36
N THR A 326 -1.39 -22.85 -10.15
CA THR A 326 -1.37 -23.59 -8.87
C THR A 326 -0.91 -22.69 -7.73
N THR A 327 0.23 -22.02 -7.88
CA THR A 327 0.80 -21.17 -6.82
C THR A 327 -0.16 -20.05 -6.41
N ILE A 328 -0.81 -19.39 -7.37
CA ILE A 328 -1.73 -18.29 -7.06
C ILE A 328 -2.98 -18.78 -6.35
N MET A 329 -3.52 -19.94 -6.74
CA MET A 329 -4.67 -20.54 -6.08
C MET A 329 -4.33 -20.98 -4.66
N ASP A 330 -3.16 -21.56 -4.44
CA ASP A 330 -2.67 -21.94 -3.11
C ASP A 330 -2.46 -20.73 -2.20
N GLN A 331 -1.95 -19.61 -2.76
CA GLN A 331 -1.83 -18.35 -2.02
C GLN A 331 -3.20 -17.80 -1.59
N LEU A 332 -4.19 -17.79 -2.49
CA LEU A 332 -5.54 -17.36 -2.16
C LEU A 332 -6.15 -18.24 -1.05
N ASP A 333 -5.94 -19.56 -1.12
CA ASP A 333 -6.40 -20.50 -0.09
C ASP A 333 -5.76 -20.22 1.27
N CYS A 334 -4.43 -20.04 1.29
CA CYS A 334 -3.68 -19.70 2.49
C CYS A 334 -4.21 -18.43 3.16
N PHE A 335 -4.44 -17.34 2.39
CA PHE A 335 -5.00 -16.10 2.95
C PHE A 335 -6.39 -16.27 3.56
N ILE A 336 -7.19 -17.21 3.03
CA ILE A 336 -8.55 -17.48 3.51
C ILE A 336 -8.52 -18.34 4.77
N GLN A 337 -7.71 -19.40 4.77
CA GLN A 337 -7.65 -20.37 5.87
C GLN A 337 -6.93 -19.81 7.10
N GLU A 338 -5.87 -19.02 6.90
CA GLU A 338 -5.02 -18.52 7.99
C GLU A 338 -5.73 -17.46 8.85
N SER A 339 -6.31 -17.92 9.96
CA SER A 339 -7.00 -17.05 10.92
C SER A 339 -6.10 -15.95 11.49
N ALA A 340 -4.80 -16.22 11.68
CA ALA A 340 -3.84 -15.24 12.16
C ALA A 340 -3.71 -14.06 11.19
N TYR A 341 -3.67 -14.33 9.89
CA TYR A 341 -3.60 -13.30 8.86
C TYR A 341 -4.88 -12.44 8.86
N ARG A 342 -6.06 -13.08 8.88
CA ARG A 342 -7.36 -12.38 8.91
C ARG A 342 -7.53 -11.48 10.13
N CYS A 343 -7.19 -11.98 11.33
CA CYS A 343 -7.28 -11.20 12.57
C CYS A 343 -6.36 -9.98 12.56
N GLN A 344 -5.17 -10.13 11.97
CA GLN A 344 -4.15 -9.10 11.97
C GLN A 344 -4.33 -8.08 10.84
N LEU A 345 -5.01 -8.44 9.74
CA LEU A 345 -5.22 -7.57 8.58
C LEU A 345 -5.86 -6.23 8.95
N THR A 346 -6.74 -6.17 9.94
CA THR A 346 -7.32 -4.91 10.47
C THR A 346 -6.25 -3.89 10.92
N TRP A 347 -5.09 -4.38 11.37
CA TRP A 347 -3.99 -3.59 11.89
C TRP A 347 -2.83 -3.47 10.90
N ALA A 348 -2.99 -4.02 9.70
CA ALA A 348 -1.92 -4.01 8.73
C ALA A 348 -1.81 -2.62 8.06
N PRO A 349 -0.60 -2.21 7.66
CA PRO A 349 -0.40 -1.14 6.69
C PRO A 349 -1.13 -1.41 5.37
N THR A 350 -1.10 -0.46 4.45
CA THR A 350 -1.73 -0.58 3.13
C THR A 350 -1.10 -1.70 2.28
N TYR A 351 0.21 -1.93 2.40
CA TYR A 351 0.95 -2.86 1.53
C TYR A 351 0.48 -4.34 1.60
N PRO A 352 0.23 -4.95 2.77
CA PRO A 352 -0.39 -6.28 2.85
C PRO A 352 -1.75 -6.38 2.13
N ALA A 353 -2.63 -5.39 2.27
CA ALA A 353 -3.92 -5.37 1.59
C ALA A 353 -3.77 -5.21 0.06
N LEU A 354 -2.81 -4.39 -0.39
CA LEU A 354 -2.45 -4.27 -1.81
C LEU A 354 -1.91 -5.58 -2.38
N THR A 355 -1.11 -6.31 -1.60
CA THR A 355 -0.60 -7.63 -2.00
C THR A 355 -1.76 -8.62 -2.20
N LEU A 356 -2.71 -8.65 -1.27
CA LEU A 356 -3.91 -9.49 -1.37
C LEU A 356 -4.76 -9.11 -2.60
N ALA A 357 -4.94 -7.82 -2.85
CA ALA A 357 -5.64 -7.31 -4.03
C ALA A 357 -4.92 -7.69 -5.33
N PHE A 358 -3.59 -7.55 -5.38
CA PHE A 358 -2.78 -7.94 -6.53
C PHE A 358 -2.94 -9.44 -6.83
N VAL A 359 -2.75 -10.32 -5.85
CA VAL A 359 -2.88 -11.78 -6.04
C VAL A 359 -4.28 -12.14 -6.54
N THR A 360 -5.32 -11.53 -5.96
CA THR A 360 -6.72 -11.77 -6.36
C THR A 360 -7.00 -11.32 -7.79
N THR A 361 -6.63 -10.08 -8.12
CA THR A 361 -6.88 -9.50 -9.46
C THR A 361 -6.02 -10.18 -10.53
N PHE A 362 -4.80 -10.59 -10.18
CA PHE A 362 -3.92 -11.32 -11.08
C PHE A 362 -4.45 -12.73 -11.35
N ALA A 363 -5.00 -13.43 -10.35
CA ALA A 363 -5.66 -14.73 -10.56
C ALA A 363 -6.86 -14.61 -11.51
N LEU A 364 -7.69 -13.57 -11.36
CA LEU A 364 -8.79 -13.28 -12.29
C LEU A 364 -8.30 -13.01 -13.71
N ARG A 365 -7.14 -12.36 -13.87
CA ARG A 365 -6.52 -12.16 -15.20
C ARG A 365 -5.99 -13.46 -15.79
N ILE A 366 -5.36 -14.33 -14.99
CA ILE A 366 -4.91 -15.65 -15.44
C ILE A 366 -6.12 -16.47 -15.91
N ALA A 367 -7.23 -16.49 -15.15
CA ALA A 367 -8.45 -17.19 -15.55
C ALA A 367 -9.07 -16.65 -16.85
N ARG A 368 -8.85 -15.37 -17.18
CA ARG A 368 -9.21 -14.80 -18.48
C ARG A 368 -8.29 -15.29 -19.60
N TRP A 369 -6.98 -15.26 -19.38
CA TRP A 369 -5.99 -15.61 -20.42
C TRP A 369 -5.92 -17.10 -20.68
N ARG A 370 -6.04 -17.92 -19.63
CA ARG A 370 -5.90 -19.38 -19.62
C ARG A 370 -7.01 -20.01 -18.78
N PRO A 371 -8.27 -19.98 -19.27
CA PRO A 371 -9.41 -20.54 -18.54
C PRO A 371 -9.30 -22.05 -18.32
N ASP A 372 -8.49 -22.73 -19.12
CA ASP A 372 -8.19 -24.16 -19.04
C ASP A 372 -7.34 -24.56 -17.82
N LEU A 373 -6.64 -23.60 -17.19
CA LEU A 373 -5.65 -23.88 -16.14
C LEU A 373 -6.12 -23.54 -14.72
N ILE A 374 -7.27 -22.88 -14.57
CA ILE A 374 -7.80 -22.46 -13.27
C ILE A 374 -9.26 -22.87 -13.16
N ASP A 375 -9.62 -23.47 -12.03
CA ASP A 375 -11.02 -23.63 -11.62
C ASP A 375 -11.64 -22.24 -11.37
N GLN A 376 -12.45 -21.79 -12.33
CA GLN A 376 -13.05 -20.47 -12.32
C GLN A 376 -14.12 -20.31 -11.22
N ASP A 377 -14.86 -21.37 -10.88
CA ASP A 377 -15.88 -21.30 -9.83
C ASP A 377 -15.21 -21.15 -8.47
N LEU A 378 -14.20 -21.99 -8.20
CA LEU A 378 -13.41 -21.92 -6.97
C LEU A 378 -12.67 -20.58 -6.86
N LEU A 379 -12.10 -20.07 -7.95
CA LEU A 379 -11.45 -18.76 -7.97
C LEU A 379 -12.45 -17.65 -7.60
N LEU A 380 -13.64 -17.64 -8.20
CA LEU A 380 -14.64 -16.60 -7.94
C LEU A 380 -15.15 -16.66 -6.49
N GLU A 381 -15.30 -17.86 -5.93
CA GLU A 381 -15.62 -18.05 -4.51
C GLU A 381 -14.52 -17.46 -3.62
N ARG A 382 -13.26 -17.85 -3.84
CA ARG A 382 -12.11 -17.35 -3.07
C ARG A 382 -11.95 -15.83 -3.19
N ALA A 383 -12.10 -15.30 -4.40
CA ALA A 383 -12.01 -13.87 -4.66
C ALA A 383 -13.14 -13.08 -3.97
N GLN A 384 -14.34 -13.65 -3.87
CA GLN A 384 -15.44 -13.06 -3.11
C GLN A 384 -15.13 -13.02 -1.61
N LEU A 385 -14.65 -14.12 -1.03
CA LEU A 385 -14.28 -14.17 0.40
C LEU A 385 -13.22 -13.12 0.74
N ILE A 386 -12.20 -12.99 -0.12
CA ILE A 386 -11.16 -11.97 0.04
C ILE A 386 -11.73 -10.56 -0.09
N CYS A 387 -12.63 -10.33 -1.05
CA CYS A 387 -13.32 -9.06 -1.19
C CYS A 387 -14.08 -8.71 0.11
N ASP A 388 -14.78 -9.67 0.71
CA ASP A 388 -15.49 -9.47 1.97
C ASP A 388 -14.56 -9.18 3.15
N PHE A 389 -13.34 -9.72 3.18
CA PHE A 389 -12.32 -9.36 4.17
C PHE A 389 -11.84 -7.91 4.00
N LEU A 390 -11.60 -7.48 2.75
CA LEU A 390 -11.15 -6.12 2.44
C LEU A 390 -12.25 -5.06 2.65
N LYS A 391 -13.53 -5.47 2.63
CA LYS A 391 -14.69 -4.60 2.87
C LYS A 391 -14.64 -3.91 4.24
N GLN A 392 -13.99 -4.53 5.22
CA GLN A 392 -13.83 -3.96 6.54
C GLN A 392 -12.75 -2.85 6.52
N PRO A 393 -12.93 -1.75 7.27
CA PRO A 393 -11.86 -0.77 7.46
C PRO A 393 -10.57 -1.45 7.94
N PRO A 394 -9.38 -0.97 7.51
CA PRO A 394 -9.14 0.37 6.99
C PRO A 394 -9.03 0.52 5.45
N TYR A 395 -9.53 -0.43 4.63
CA TYR A 395 -9.24 -0.51 3.18
C TYR A 395 -10.44 -0.32 2.22
N PRO A 396 -11.28 0.73 2.38
CA PRO A 396 -12.48 0.89 1.56
C PRO A 396 -12.20 1.00 0.05
N ASP A 397 -11.11 1.69 -0.33
CA ASP A 397 -10.78 1.91 -1.74
C ASP A 397 -10.16 0.67 -2.39
N ILE A 398 -9.30 -0.06 -1.68
CA ILE A 398 -8.78 -1.36 -2.15
C ILE A 398 -9.94 -2.35 -2.35
N HIS A 399 -10.88 -2.41 -1.40
CA HIS A 399 -12.08 -3.21 -1.54
C HIS A 399 -12.88 -2.82 -2.78
N ARG A 400 -13.09 -1.51 -3.02
CA ARG A 400 -13.81 -1.02 -4.20
C ARG A 400 -13.16 -1.55 -5.47
N THR A 401 -11.85 -1.43 -5.61
CA THR A 401 -11.10 -1.94 -6.77
C THR A 401 -11.26 -3.45 -6.95
N VAL A 402 -11.03 -4.24 -5.89
CA VAL A 402 -11.17 -5.70 -5.97
C VAL A 402 -12.61 -6.09 -6.33
N SER A 403 -13.62 -5.42 -5.77
CA SER A 403 -15.03 -5.70 -6.04
C SER A 403 -15.38 -5.52 -7.52
N ILE A 404 -14.81 -4.53 -8.19
CA ILE A 404 -14.98 -4.30 -9.63
C ILE A 404 -14.43 -5.49 -10.42
N PHE A 405 -13.20 -5.93 -10.11
CA PHE A 405 -12.60 -7.08 -10.78
C PHE A 405 -13.35 -8.38 -10.53
N VAL A 406 -13.83 -8.62 -9.32
CA VAL A 406 -14.61 -9.83 -9.00
C VAL A 406 -15.93 -9.82 -9.77
N ASN A 407 -16.62 -8.67 -9.86
CA ASN A 407 -17.85 -8.55 -10.64
C ASN A 407 -17.60 -8.73 -12.15
N TYR A 408 -16.50 -8.17 -12.67
CA TYR A 408 -16.08 -8.39 -14.05
C TYR A 408 -15.77 -9.88 -14.31
N GLY A 409 -15.02 -10.52 -13.42
CA GLY A 409 -14.71 -11.94 -13.49
C GLY A 409 -15.96 -12.81 -13.54
N ARG A 410 -16.97 -12.51 -12.72
CA ARG A 410 -18.28 -13.19 -12.77
C ARG A 410 -18.97 -13.03 -14.13
N ALA A 411 -19.01 -11.81 -14.66
CA ALA A 411 -19.62 -11.54 -15.96
C ALA A 411 -18.89 -12.26 -17.10
N LEU A 412 -17.55 -12.31 -17.05
CA LEU A 412 -16.72 -13.00 -18.02
C LEU A 412 -16.94 -14.51 -18.00
N VAL A 413 -16.95 -15.14 -16.82
CA VAL A 413 -17.20 -16.58 -16.69
C VAL A 413 -18.60 -16.94 -17.19
N ALA A 414 -19.60 -16.11 -16.89
CA ALA A 414 -20.95 -16.29 -17.40
C ALA A 414 -21.04 -16.22 -18.94
N SER A 415 -20.32 -15.27 -19.57
CA SER A 415 -20.34 -15.11 -21.03
C SER A 415 -19.61 -16.25 -21.76
N GLN A 416 -18.52 -16.76 -21.18
CA GLN A 416 -17.79 -17.93 -21.69
C GLN A 416 -18.65 -19.20 -21.67
N ARG A 417 -19.46 -19.39 -20.60
CA ARG A 417 -20.42 -20.50 -20.50
C ARG A 417 -21.55 -20.38 -21.51
N GLY A 418 -22.10 -19.18 -21.70
CA GLY A 418 -23.16 -18.92 -22.68
C GLY A 418 -22.75 -19.17 -24.14
N HIS A 419 -21.46 -18.99 -24.48
CA HIS A 419 -20.94 -19.34 -25.81
C HIS A 419 -20.71 -20.84 -26.02
N GLY A 420 -20.49 -21.61 -24.94
CA GLY A 420 -20.32 -23.07 -25.00
C GLY A 420 -21.62 -23.80 -25.35
N GLU A 421 -22.76 -23.32 -24.84
CA GLU A 421 -24.07 -23.91 -25.14
C GLU A 421 -24.52 -23.65 -26.59
N TYR A 422 -24.20 -22.48 -27.15
CA TYR A 422 -24.53 -22.17 -28.56
C TYR A 422 -23.71 -22.99 -29.57
N CYS A 423 -22.49 -23.41 -29.20
CA CYS A 423 -21.64 -24.23 -30.08
C CYS A 423 -22.00 -25.73 -30.01
N ALA A 424 -22.59 -26.19 -28.90
CA ALA A 424 -23.05 -27.56 -28.73
C ALA A 424 -24.32 -27.87 -29.56
N ASP A 425 -25.15 -26.87 -29.84
CA ASP A 425 -26.40 -27.04 -30.62
C ASP A 425 -26.19 -26.99 -32.15
N VAL A 426 -25.00 -26.64 -32.65
CA VAL A 426 -24.71 -26.60 -34.09
C VAL A 426 -24.24 -27.96 -34.65
N ILE A 427 -24.04 -28.97 -33.80
CA ILE A 427 -23.68 -30.34 -34.22
C ILE A 427 -24.80 -31.33 -33.87
N LYS A 428 -25.99 -31.13 -34.47
CA LYS A 428 -26.96 -32.22 -34.64
C LYS A 428 -27.51 -32.20 -36.07
N PRO A 429 -27.29 -33.24 -36.89
CA PRO A 429 -27.96 -33.38 -38.16
C PRO A 429 -29.46 -33.57 -37.92
N SER A 430 -30.25 -32.77 -38.62
CA SER A 430 -31.70 -32.87 -38.69
C SER A 430 -32.15 -34.20 -39.31
N GLU A 431 -32.99 -34.95 -38.61
CA GLU A 431 -33.92 -35.90 -39.25
C GLU A 431 -35.35 -35.45 -39.02
N GLN A 432 -35.96 -34.98 -40.10
CA GLN A 432 -37.40 -34.81 -40.24
C GLN A 432 -38.07 -36.17 -40.25
N THR A 433 -39.07 -36.38 -39.40
CA THR A 433 -40.15 -37.33 -39.70
C THR A 433 -41.50 -36.71 -39.34
N ASN A 434 -42.30 -36.54 -40.38
CA ASN A 434 -43.72 -36.21 -40.33
C ASN A 434 -44.53 -37.32 -39.64
N GLY A 435 -45.45 -36.93 -38.75
CA GLY A 435 -46.52 -37.78 -38.23
C GLY A 435 -47.67 -36.90 -37.72
N GLN A 436 -48.84 -37.05 -38.33
CA GLN A 436 -50.00 -36.15 -38.29
C GLN A 436 -51.09 -36.67 -37.32
N PHE A 437 -51.91 -35.75 -36.75
CA PHE A 437 -53.24 -35.93 -36.09
C PHE A 437 -53.28 -36.61 -34.69
N SER A 438 -54.03 -36.17 -33.66
CA SER A 438 -55.41 -35.63 -33.57
C SER A 438 -55.72 -34.88 -32.25
N LEU A 439 -56.81 -34.10 -32.27
CA LEU A 439 -57.47 -33.31 -31.19
C LEU A 439 -57.86 -34.09 -29.90
N GLY A 440 -57.91 -33.37 -28.76
CA GLY A 440 -58.63 -33.78 -27.54
C GLY A 440 -58.75 -32.70 -26.46
N ARG A 441 -59.99 -32.25 -26.21
CA ARG A 441 -60.51 -31.16 -25.36
C ARG A 441 -60.49 -31.41 -23.83
N GLY A 442 -60.42 -30.33 -23.03
CA GLY A 442 -60.97 -30.20 -21.65
C GLY A 442 -60.05 -29.38 -20.71
N ALA A 443 -60.23 -28.10 -20.41
CA ALA A 443 -61.32 -27.35 -19.73
C ALA A 443 -61.52 -27.72 -18.24
N TYR A 444 -60.88 -26.97 -17.32
CA TYR A 444 -61.30 -26.44 -16.00
C TYR A 444 -60.12 -25.56 -15.52
N GLY A 445 -60.22 -24.34 -14.96
CA GLY A 445 -61.34 -23.57 -14.49
C GLY A 445 -61.04 -22.86 -13.16
N VAL A 446 -60.35 -21.70 -13.23
CA VAL A 446 -60.52 -20.46 -12.44
C VAL A 446 -60.10 -20.42 -10.92
N PRO A 447 -59.96 -19.23 -10.28
CA PRO A 447 -58.70 -18.72 -9.70
C PRO A 447 -58.89 -18.13 -8.28
N VAL A 448 -57.92 -17.39 -7.72
CA VAL A 448 -58.23 -16.25 -6.82
C VAL A 448 -57.20 -15.14 -7.03
N ASP A 449 -57.71 -13.98 -7.42
CA ASP A 449 -57.09 -12.66 -7.41
C ASP A 449 -57.95 -11.81 -6.46
N VAL A 450 -57.38 -10.99 -5.58
CA VAL A 450 -58.01 -9.72 -5.14
C VAL A 450 -56.92 -8.71 -4.76
N SER A 451 -57.11 -7.52 -5.29
CA SER A 451 -56.20 -6.38 -5.36
C SER A 451 -56.45 -5.29 -4.28
N THR A 452 -55.61 -4.24 -4.36
CA THR A 452 -55.90 -2.78 -4.20
C THR A 452 -55.83 -2.05 -2.84
N SER A 453 -54.77 -1.21 -2.73
CA SER A 453 -54.78 0.27 -2.71
C SER A 453 -54.81 1.13 -1.41
N SER A 454 -54.11 2.28 -1.54
CA SER A 454 -54.18 3.58 -0.80
C SER A 454 -53.44 3.67 0.56
N GLY A 455 -52.76 4.76 0.95
CA GLY A 455 -52.58 6.10 0.38
C GLY A 455 -51.57 6.92 1.22
N MET A 456 -51.08 8.03 0.66
CA MET A 456 -50.24 9.07 1.29
C MET A 456 -51.03 9.91 2.31
N PRO A 457 -50.36 10.76 3.11
CA PRO A 457 -50.38 12.20 2.76
C PRO A 457 -49.05 12.97 2.98
N SER A 458 -48.91 14.05 2.22
CA SER A 458 -47.90 15.12 2.35
C SER A 458 -48.39 16.25 3.25
N GLU A 459 -47.48 16.98 3.89
CA GLU A 459 -47.69 18.36 4.35
C GLU A 459 -46.58 19.28 3.82
N GLN A 460 -47.01 20.37 3.17
CA GLN A 460 -46.23 21.54 2.74
C GLN A 460 -46.61 22.73 3.63
N VAL A 461 -45.67 23.66 3.87
CA VAL A 461 -45.96 25.03 4.31
C VAL A 461 -45.10 26.03 3.51
N ASN A 462 -45.73 27.17 3.17
CA ASN A 462 -45.40 28.20 2.17
C ASN A 462 -44.38 29.31 2.58
N TYR A 463 -43.66 29.83 1.55
CA TYR A 463 -43.16 31.19 1.13
C TYR A 463 -43.30 32.45 2.04
N PRO A 464 -42.50 33.57 1.87
CA PRO A 464 -42.10 34.22 0.59
C PRO A 464 -40.72 34.96 0.50
N ALA A 465 -40.51 35.64 -0.64
CA ALA A 465 -39.35 36.35 -1.19
C ALA A 465 -38.94 37.68 -0.50
N ASP A 466 -37.66 38.09 -0.61
CA ASP A 466 -37.21 39.31 -1.34
C ASP A 466 -35.70 39.66 -1.20
N ALA A 467 -35.12 40.02 -2.35
CA ALA A 467 -34.26 41.18 -2.67
C ALA A 467 -32.81 41.41 -2.14
N MET A 468 -32.01 41.88 -3.12
CA MET A 468 -30.87 42.83 -3.08
C MET A 468 -29.42 42.32 -2.88
N THR A 469 -28.71 42.19 -4.00
CA THR A 469 -27.27 42.48 -4.15
C THR A 469 -27.08 43.77 -4.94
N PRO A 470 -26.16 44.68 -4.56
CA PRO A 470 -25.70 45.76 -5.42
C PRO A 470 -24.31 45.46 -6.03
N GLN A 471 -24.20 45.64 -7.35
CA GLN A 471 -22.97 46.10 -8.01
C GLN A 471 -22.80 47.60 -7.78
N PRO A 472 -21.57 48.14 -7.80
CA PRO A 472 -20.98 48.79 -9.00
C PRO A 472 -19.43 48.61 -9.01
N GLU A 473 -18.56 49.07 -9.91
CA GLU A 473 -18.57 49.65 -11.25
C GLU A 473 -17.10 49.58 -11.74
N LYS A 474 -16.93 49.92 -13.01
CA LYS A 474 -15.74 49.81 -13.87
C LYS A 474 -14.93 51.12 -13.84
N GLU A 475 -13.60 51.08 -13.73
CA GLU A 475 -12.75 52.20 -14.18
C GLU A 475 -11.35 51.76 -14.65
N ARG A 476 -10.72 52.63 -15.46
CA ARG A 476 -9.76 52.34 -16.54
C ARG A 476 -8.53 53.23 -16.41
N GLY A 477 -7.34 52.72 -16.80
CA GLY A 477 -6.14 53.49 -17.18
C GLY A 477 -4.95 53.37 -16.20
N ALA A 478 -3.67 53.46 -16.55
CA ALA A 478 -2.91 53.60 -17.82
C ALA A 478 -1.39 53.51 -17.48
N ALA A 479 -0.52 53.43 -18.52
CA ALA A 479 0.97 53.49 -18.55
C ALA A 479 1.73 52.16 -18.28
N GLY A 480 2.66 51.61 -19.09
CA GLY A 480 3.62 52.14 -20.10
C GLY A 480 4.94 52.52 -19.39
N VAL A 481 6.19 52.11 -19.71
CA VAL A 481 6.89 51.59 -20.91
C VAL A 481 8.28 50.96 -20.42
N PRO A 482 9.37 50.73 -21.22
CA PRO A 482 9.91 49.44 -21.70
C PRO A 482 11.39 49.10 -21.33
N ASN A 483 11.91 47.96 -21.84
CA ASN A 483 13.25 47.71 -22.48
C ASN A 483 13.75 46.28 -22.18
N ALA A 484 14.52 45.57 -23.00
CA ALA A 484 15.08 45.77 -24.35
C ALA A 484 15.58 44.39 -24.84
N GLU A 485 15.49 44.16 -26.15
CA GLU A 485 16.10 43.03 -26.85
C GLU A 485 17.62 43.19 -26.99
N ARG A 486 18.36 42.08 -26.93
CA ARG A 486 19.71 41.95 -27.50
C ARG A 486 19.81 40.64 -28.28
N THR A 487 20.05 40.80 -29.58
CA THR A 487 20.24 39.76 -30.61
C THR A 487 21.73 39.48 -30.82
N ALA A 488 22.11 38.20 -31.03
CA ALA A 488 23.18 37.71 -31.94
C ALA A 488 23.52 36.22 -31.65
N PRO A 489 24.19 35.47 -32.55
CA PRO A 489 23.92 35.28 -33.98
C PRO A 489 23.74 33.78 -34.35
N GLY A 490 23.17 33.54 -35.53
CA GLY A 490 22.72 32.22 -36.01
C GLY A 490 23.84 31.23 -36.39
N ARG A 491 23.51 29.94 -36.22
CA ARG A 491 24.27 28.80 -36.76
C ARG A 491 23.32 27.93 -37.59
N GLN A 492 23.74 27.61 -38.81
CA GLN A 492 23.00 26.88 -39.84
C GLN A 492 22.67 25.44 -39.42
N LEU A 493 21.44 25.01 -39.72
CA LEU A 493 20.92 23.63 -39.59
C LEU A 493 21.39 22.76 -40.78
N PRO A 494 21.78 21.49 -40.58
CA PRO A 494 21.77 20.51 -41.65
C PRO A 494 20.44 19.71 -41.69
N ALA A 495 20.03 19.45 -42.94
CA ALA A 495 19.02 18.55 -43.51
C ALA A 495 18.01 17.80 -42.60
N ARG A 496 16.74 18.06 -42.90
CA ARG A 496 15.51 17.40 -42.40
C ARG A 496 15.39 15.97 -42.96
N LEU A 497 15.20 14.98 -42.10
CA LEU A 497 14.57 13.67 -42.39
C LEU A 497 13.26 13.55 -41.58
N PRO A 498 12.26 12.77 -42.03
CA PRO A 498 10.86 13.00 -41.68
C PRO A 498 10.37 12.23 -40.42
N GLY A 499 9.50 12.87 -39.63
CA GLY A 499 8.63 12.26 -38.60
C GLY A 499 8.72 12.98 -37.24
N PRO A 500 7.60 13.39 -36.60
CA PRO A 500 7.65 13.93 -35.24
C PRO A 500 7.83 12.78 -34.25
N MET A 501 9.00 12.74 -33.60
CA MET A 501 9.21 11.92 -32.42
C MET A 501 8.97 12.83 -31.21
N GLU A 502 7.78 12.74 -30.62
CA GLU A 502 7.46 13.41 -29.38
C GLU A 502 8.23 12.73 -28.24
N ALA A 503 9.07 13.51 -27.55
CA ALA A 503 9.72 13.08 -26.33
C ALA A 503 8.68 13.07 -25.19
N PRO A 504 8.51 11.97 -24.44
CA PRO A 504 7.54 11.94 -23.37
C PRO A 504 7.98 12.87 -22.24
N ASN A 505 7.07 13.76 -21.86
CA ASN A 505 7.19 14.72 -20.78
C ASN A 505 7.10 13.98 -19.44
N TRP A 506 8.23 13.85 -18.72
CA TRP A 506 8.29 13.19 -17.41
C TRP A 506 7.79 14.13 -16.31
N SER A 507 6.48 14.35 -16.27
CA SER A 507 5.84 14.97 -15.12
C SER A 507 4.38 14.56 -15.08
N MET A 508 4.01 13.59 -14.23
CA MET A 508 2.74 13.53 -13.49
C MET A 508 2.83 12.47 -12.37
N CYS A 509 2.12 12.75 -11.29
CA CYS A 509 2.33 12.28 -9.93
C CYS A 509 1.13 11.45 -9.47
N ASN A 510 1.22 10.12 -9.43
CA ASN A 510 0.07 9.26 -9.12
C ASN A 510 0.25 8.38 -7.85
N PRO A 511 -0.83 8.07 -7.10
CA PRO A 511 -0.82 7.23 -5.89
C PRO A 511 -0.22 5.83 -6.11
N ILE A 512 0.17 5.13 -5.04
CA ILE A 512 0.79 3.80 -5.15
C ILE A 512 -0.12 2.74 -5.80
N ALA A 513 -1.44 2.94 -5.78
CA ALA A 513 -2.39 2.10 -6.50
C ALA A 513 -2.16 2.12 -8.04
N ASP A 514 -1.73 3.25 -8.59
CA ASP A 514 -1.42 3.42 -10.02
C ASP A 514 0.00 2.95 -10.35
N SER A 515 0.91 3.00 -9.37
CA SER A 515 2.30 2.54 -9.54
C SER A 515 2.40 1.08 -10.00
N PHE A 516 1.41 0.23 -9.67
CA PHE A 516 1.34 -1.16 -10.11
C PHE A 516 0.96 -1.34 -11.60
N GLY A 517 0.83 -0.26 -12.39
CA GLY A 517 0.46 -0.33 -13.80
C GLY A 517 -0.92 -0.96 -14.02
N LEU A 518 -1.79 -0.91 -13.01
CA LEU A 518 -3.17 -1.39 -13.12
C LEU A 518 -4.11 -0.33 -13.70
N PHE A 519 -3.74 0.95 -13.62
CA PHE A 519 -4.56 2.09 -13.98
C PHE A 519 -3.67 3.28 -14.36
N GLU A 520 -3.61 3.65 -15.66
CA GLU A 520 -3.07 4.95 -16.11
C GLU A 520 -4.25 5.90 -16.41
N GLU A 521 -4.27 7.08 -15.79
CA GLU A 521 -5.38 8.06 -15.89
C GLU A 521 -5.41 8.91 -17.18
N GLU A 522 -4.51 8.69 -18.14
CA GLU A 522 -4.63 9.29 -19.49
C GLU A 522 -5.29 8.34 -20.51
N GLN A 523 -5.68 7.14 -20.10
CA GLN A 523 -6.47 6.21 -20.92
C GLN A 523 -7.95 6.29 -20.52
N ASN A 524 -8.67 7.21 -21.15
CA ASN A 524 -10.11 7.40 -20.97
C ASN A 524 -10.99 6.21 -21.41
N ASP A 525 -10.40 5.08 -21.81
CA ASP A 525 -11.10 3.83 -22.02
C ASP A 525 -10.38 2.69 -21.29
N ILE A 526 -11.06 2.13 -20.28
CA ILE A 526 -10.75 0.86 -19.59
C ILE A 526 -10.65 -0.35 -20.56
N PHE A 527 -10.77 -0.12 -21.87
CA PHE A 527 -10.95 -1.11 -22.93
C PHE A 527 -9.83 -1.14 -24.00
N ASP A 528 -8.77 -0.33 -23.91
CA ASP A 528 -7.78 -0.20 -25.00
C ASP A 528 -6.62 -1.23 -24.99
N PHE A 529 -6.77 -2.37 -24.32
CA PHE A 529 -5.83 -3.51 -24.43
C PHE A 529 -6.39 -4.66 -25.29
N LEU A 530 -6.74 -4.36 -26.54
CA LEU A 530 -6.82 -5.32 -27.65
C LEU A 530 -5.90 -4.80 -28.77
N PRO A 531 -5.07 -5.65 -29.38
CA PRO A 531 -5.46 -6.93 -29.99
C PRO A 531 -5.37 -8.16 -29.10
#